data_AF-A0A3M8P563-F1
#
_entry.id   AF-A0A3M8P563-F1
#
_cell.length_a   1.000
_cell.length_b   1.000
_cell.length_c   1.000
_cell.angle_alpha   90.00
_cell.angle_beta   90.00
_cell.angle_gamma   90.00
#
_symmetry.space_group_name_H-M   'P 1'
#
loop_
_entity.id
_entity.type
_entity.pdbx_description
1 polymer ?
#
loop_
_entity_poly.entity_id
_entity_poly.type
_entity_poly.pdbx_seq_one_letter_code
_entity_poly.pdbx_strand_id
1 'polypeptide(L)'
;FDAISTRVPVYAFIFLVALGIDYNIILVSRFIEERKSRKVKESLEIALTNTGGVISSAGIILAATFAALTTMPIADLFVFGFMVSIGILIDTFLVRGMLLPALILFFEKDK
;
A
#
# COMPACT_ATOMS: atom_id res chain seq x y z
N PHE A 1 -13.49 -11.78 28.48
CA PHE A 1 -12.94 -10.95 27.40
C PHE A 1 -11.45 -10.87 27.65
N ASP A 2 -10.69 -11.84 27.12
CA ASP A 2 -9.23 -11.74 27.17
C ASP A 2 -8.83 -10.48 26.43
N ALA A 3 -8.11 -9.60 27.12
CA ALA A 3 -7.62 -8.37 26.54
C ALA A 3 -6.78 -8.72 25.31
N ILE A 4 -7.17 -8.21 24.14
CA ILE A 4 -6.38 -8.29 22.91
C ILE A 4 -4.94 -7.97 23.28
N SER A 5 -4.01 -8.84 22.92
CA SER A 5 -2.61 -8.66 23.26
C SER A 5 -2.15 -7.29 22.77
N THR A 6 -1.60 -6.47 23.68
CA THR A 6 -1.18 -5.10 23.40
C THR A 6 -0.10 -5.01 22.31
N ARG A 7 0.49 -6.17 21.95
CA ARG A 7 1.51 -6.33 20.91
C ARG A 7 0.91 -6.38 19.52
N VAL A 8 -0.33 -6.85 19.36
CA VAL A 8 -0.99 -7.04 18.05
C VAL A 8 -1.08 -5.73 17.25
N PRO A 9 -1.50 -4.59 17.82
CA PRO A 9 -1.48 -3.31 17.10
C PRO A 9 -0.07 -2.87 16.69
N VAL A 10 0.94 -3.12 17.52
CA VAL A 10 2.34 -2.77 17.22
C VAL A 10 2.83 -3.58 16.02
N TYR A 11 2.57 -4.89 16.01
CA TYR A 11 2.93 -5.75 14.88
C TYR A 11 2.18 -5.36 13.61
N ALA A 12 0.87 -5.11 13.70
CA ALA A 12 0.07 -4.67 12.55
C ALA A 12 0.58 -3.35 11.98
N PHE A 13 0.93 -2.38 12.84
CA PHE A 13 1.51 -1.10 12.41
C PHE A 13 2.82 -1.30 11.67
N ILE A 14 3.77 -2.04 12.25
CA ILE A 14 5.08 -2.31 11.62
C ILE A 14 4.88 -2.99 10.27
N PHE A 15 3.97 -3.97 10.20
CA PHE A 15 3.71 -4.73 8.98
C PHE A 15 3.09 -3.87 7.89
N LEU A 16 2.09 -3.06 8.23
CA LEU A 16 1.43 -2.16 7.30
C LEU A 16 2.39 -1.09 6.76
N VAL A 17 3.22 -0.51 7.64
CA VAL A 17 4.23 0.47 7.23
C VAL A 17 5.27 -0.17 6.33
N ALA A 18 5.79 -1.35 6.69
CA ALA A 18 6.79 -2.05 5.89
C ALA A 18 6.27 -2.39 4.49
N LEU A 19 5.07 -3.00 4.39
CA LEU A 19 4.46 -3.34 3.11
C LEU A 19 4.09 -2.11 2.28
N GLY A 20 3.53 -1.07 2.91
CA GLY A 20 3.15 0.16 2.21
C GLY A 20 4.36 0.84 1.55
N ILE A 21 5.50 0.86 2.24
CA ILE A 21 6.74 1.45 1.72
C ILE A 21 7.25 0.70 0.48
N ASP A 22 7.32 -0.63 0.52
CA ASP A 22 7.86 -1.43 -0.60
C ASP A 22 7.14 -1.14 -1.91
N TYR A 23 5.82 -1.10 -1.85
CA TYR A 23 5.03 -0.79 -3.03
C TYR A 23 5.18 0.68 -3.44
N ASN A 24 5.23 1.63 -2.49
CA ASN A 24 5.43 3.06 -2.81
C ASN A 24 6.76 3.30 -3.53
N ILE A 25 7.81 2.58 -3.13
CA ILE A 25 9.11 2.61 -3.79
C ILE A 25 9.02 2.17 -5.25
N ILE A 26 8.28 1.10 -5.56
CA ILE A 26 8.12 0.63 -6.96
C ILE A 26 7.51 1.74 -7.83
N LEU A 27 6.46 2.40 -7.34
CA LEU A 27 5.77 3.46 -8.09
C LEU A 27 6.67 4.69 -8.27
N VAL A 28 7.33 5.15 -7.20
CA VAL A 28 8.20 6.32 -7.24
C VAL A 28 9.42 6.05 -8.12
N SER A 29 10.01 4.85 -8.05
CA SER A 29 11.12 4.44 -8.91
C SER A 29 10.74 4.55 -10.39
N ARG A 30 9.54 4.05 -10.75
CA ARG A 30 9.04 4.17 -12.12
C ARG A 30 8.77 5.62 -12.51
N PHE A 31 8.18 6.41 -11.61
CA PHE A 31 7.96 7.84 -11.85
C PHE A 31 9.28 8.58 -12.14
N ILE A 32 10.33 8.34 -11.36
CA ILE A 32 11.65 8.96 -11.54
C ILE A 32 12.27 8.57 -12.88
N GLU A 33 12.09 7.31 -13.31
CA GLU A 33 12.56 6.83 -14.60
C GLU A 33 11.87 7.57 -15.76
N GLU A 34 10.55 7.70 -15.71
CA GLU A 34 9.74 8.40 -16.71
C GLU A 34 9.93 9.92 -16.66
N ARG A 35 10.31 10.49 -15.51
CA ARG A 35 10.53 11.93 -15.32
C ARG A 35 11.79 12.45 -16.00
N LYS A 36 12.73 11.57 -16.37
CA LYS A 36 13.95 11.95 -17.11
C LYS A 36 13.67 12.52 -18.50
N SER A 37 12.56 12.13 -19.12
CA SER A 37 12.23 12.49 -20.51
C SER A 37 10.89 13.21 -20.66
N ARG A 38 10.04 13.23 -19.62
CA ARG A 38 8.66 13.74 -19.68
C ARG A 38 8.35 14.70 -18.55
N LYS A 39 7.27 15.48 -18.70
CA LYS A 39 6.72 16.39 -17.68
C LYS A 39 6.09 15.62 -16.52
N VAL A 40 5.99 16.23 -15.34
CA VAL A 40 5.50 15.57 -14.09
C VAL A 40 4.21 14.80 -14.32
N LYS A 41 3.20 15.43 -14.92
CA LYS A 41 1.88 14.82 -15.10
C LYS A 41 1.92 13.59 -16.02
N GLU A 42 2.66 13.69 -17.11
CA GLU A 42 2.77 12.60 -18.10
C GLU A 42 3.59 11.42 -17.54
N SER A 43 4.68 11.71 -16.83
CA SER A 43 5.48 10.68 -16.15
C SER A 43 4.66 9.92 -15.10
N LEU A 44 3.82 10.64 -14.35
CA LEU A 44 2.97 10.05 -13.31
C LEU A 44 1.86 9.18 -13.91
N GLU A 45 1.20 9.64 -14.98
CA GLU A 45 0.16 8.86 -15.68
C GLU A 45 0.72 7.54 -16.24
N ILE A 46 1.92 7.58 -16.80
CA ILE A 46 2.57 6.40 -17.37
C ILE A 46 3.08 5.46 -16.27
N ALA A 47 3.66 6.00 -15.20
CA ALA A 47 4.05 5.20 -14.04
C ALA A 47 2.84 4.47 -13.43
N LEU A 48 1.72 5.16 -13.27
CA LEU A 48 0.46 4.58 -12.77
C LEU A 48 -0.11 3.53 -13.70
N THR A 49 -0.14 3.78 -15.02
CA THR A 49 -0.69 2.84 -16.00
C THR A 49 0.12 1.55 -16.06
N ASN A 50 1.46 1.65 -16.05
CA ASN A 50 2.34 0.50 -16.16
C ASN A 50 2.45 -0.32 -14.87
N THR A 51 2.42 0.33 -13.70
CA THR A 51 2.66 -0.34 -12.41
C THR A 51 1.39 -0.58 -11.60
N GLY A 52 0.33 0.21 -11.84
CA GLY A 52 -0.90 0.19 -11.06
C GLY A 52 -1.60 -1.16 -11.09
N GLY A 53 -1.67 -1.82 -12.25
CA GLY A 53 -2.27 -3.13 -12.40
C GLY A 53 -1.54 -4.22 -11.62
N VAL A 54 -0.20 -4.27 -11.72
CA VAL A 54 0.64 -5.25 -11.03
C VAL A 54 0.58 -5.05 -9.51
N ILE A 55 0.72 -3.80 -9.06
CA ILE A 55 0.71 -3.47 -7.63
C ILE A 55 -0.68 -3.73 -7.03
N SER A 56 -1.75 -3.33 -7.69
CA SER A 56 -3.12 -3.56 -7.18
C SER A 56 -3.43 -5.05 -7.09
N SER A 57 -3.01 -5.84 -8.07
CA SER A 57 -3.17 -7.30 -8.05
C SER A 57 -2.40 -7.93 -6.89
N ALA A 58 -1.15 -7.50 -6.68
CA ALA A 58 -0.34 -7.95 -5.55
C ALA A 58 -0.97 -7.59 -4.20
N GLY A 59 -1.49 -6.35 -4.07
CA GLY A 59 -2.19 -5.88 -2.87
C GLY A 59 -3.43 -6.70 -2.56
N ILE A 60 -4.25 -7.03 -3.58
CA ILE A 60 -5.44 -7.88 -3.41
C ILE A 60 -5.06 -9.29 -2.95
N ILE A 61 -4.05 -9.92 -3.58
CA ILE A 61 -3.59 -11.26 -3.21
C ILE A 61 -3.09 -11.26 -1.75
N LEU A 62 -2.35 -10.24 -1.36
CA LEU A 62 -1.82 -10.11 -0.01
C LEU A 62 -2.94 -9.88 1.01
N ALA A 63 -3.89 -8.98 0.71
CA ALA A 63 -5.05 -8.74 1.55
C ALA A 63 -5.90 -10.01 1.74
N ALA A 64 -6.09 -10.82 0.70
CA ALA A 64 -6.77 -12.11 0.78
C ALA A 64 -6.01 -13.12 1.65
N THR A 65 -4.68 -13.12 1.56
CA THR A 65 -3.81 -13.98 2.38
C THR A 65 -3.95 -13.65 3.86
N PHE A 66 -3.92 -12.36 4.23
CA PHE A 66 -4.15 -11.93 5.62
C PHE A 66 -5.59 -12.10 6.07
N ALA A 67 -6.57 -11.94 5.16
CA ALA A 67 -7.97 -12.23 5.46
C ALA A 67 -8.17 -13.70 5.83
N ALA A 68 -7.42 -14.64 5.25
CA ALA A 68 -7.48 -16.05 5.62
C ALA A 68 -7.15 -16.30 7.11
N LEU A 69 -6.29 -15.48 7.74
CA LEU A 69 -6.00 -15.58 9.17
C LEU A 69 -7.22 -15.28 10.06
N THR A 70 -8.22 -14.56 9.54
CA THR A 70 -9.49 -14.32 10.25
C THR A 70 -10.36 -15.57 10.40
N THR A 71 -10.03 -16.65 9.70
CA THR A 71 -10.71 -17.95 9.88
C THR A 71 -10.17 -18.75 11.07
N MET A 72 -9.03 -18.33 11.64
CA MET A 72 -8.39 -19.06 12.73
C MET A 72 -9.11 -18.81 14.06
N PRO A 73 -9.23 -19.83 14.93
CA PRO A 73 -9.88 -19.70 16.24
C PRO A 73 -9.03 -18.95 17.29
N ILE A 74 -7.95 -18.29 16.87
CA ILE A 74 -7.01 -17.57 17.74
C ILE A 74 -7.32 -16.07 17.62
N ALA A 75 -7.83 -15.46 18.71
CA ALA A 75 -8.29 -14.07 18.71
C ALA A 75 -7.23 -13.05 18.27
N ASP A 76 -5.98 -13.22 18.70
CA ASP A 76 -4.87 -12.34 18.30
C ASP A 76 -4.60 -12.39 16.79
N LEU A 77 -4.66 -13.58 16.18
CA LEU A 77 -4.48 -13.75 14.73
C LEU A 77 -5.67 -13.23 13.95
N PHE A 78 -6.89 -13.38 14.48
CA PHE A 78 -8.08 -12.79 13.89
C PHE A 78 -7.95 -11.27 13.79
N VAL A 79 -7.64 -10.61 14.91
CA VAL A 79 -7.53 -9.14 14.98
C VAL A 79 -6.37 -8.66 14.12
N PHE A 80 -5.23 -9.35 14.17
CA PHE A 80 -4.08 -9.05 13.32
C PHE A 80 -4.41 -9.17 11.83
N GLY A 81 -4.95 -10.31 11.40
CA GLY A 81 -5.30 -10.58 10.01
C GLY A 81 -6.33 -9.60 9.47
N PHE A 82 -7.33 -9.27 10.28
CA PHE A 82 -8.35 -8.28 9.93
C PHE A 82 -7.76 -6.86 9.75
N MET A 83 -6.97 -6.39 10.73
CA MET A 83 -6.33 -5.07 10.66
C MET A 83 -5.39 -4.95 9.46
N VAL A 84 -4.55 -5.97 9.23
CA VAL A 84 -3.57 -5.96 8.13
C VAL A 84 -4.27 -6.06 6.78
N SER A 85 -5.28 -6.93 6.63
CA SER A 85 -6.03 -7.08 5.38
C SER A 85 -6.70 -5.76 4.97
N ILE A 86 -7.43 -5.12 5.90
CA ILE A 86 -8.07 -3.82 5.63
C ILE A 86 -7.04 -2.74 5.38
N GLY A 87 -5.95 -2.69 6.17
CA GLY A 87 -4.89 -1.70 5.98
C GLY A 87 -4.22 -1.81 4.62
N ILE A 88 -3.99 -3.01 4.10
CA ILE A 88 -3.43 -3.23 2.75
C ILE A 88 -4.40 -2.74 1.68
N LEU A 89 -5.70 -3.03 1.80
CA LEU A 89 -6.69 -2.54 0.84
C LEU A 89 -6.75 -1.01 0.83
N ILE A 90 -6.72 -0.39 2.01
CA ILE A 90 -6.69 1.06 2.15
C ILE A 90 -5.41 1.63 1.52
N ASP A 91 -4.22 1.07 1.80
CA ASP A 91 -2.97 1.54 1.19
C ASP A 91 -3.00 1.43 -0.34
N THR A 92 -3.44 0.27 -0.84
CA THR A 92 -3.45 -0.07 -2.26
C THR A 92 -4.36 0.87 -3.05
N PHE A 93 -5.57 1.15 -2.56
CA PHE A 93 -6.57 1.93 -3.30
C PHE A 93 -6.60 3.41 -2.94
N LEU A 94 -6.52 3.77 -1.65
CA LEU A 94 -6.65 5.16 -1.20
C LEU A 94 -5.30 5.86 -1.19
N VAL A 95 -4.30 5.28 -0.53
CA VAL A 95 -3.00 5.95 -0.35
C VAL A 95 -2.27 6.04 -1.69
N ARG A 96 -2.16 4.91 -2.39
CA ARG A 96 -1.43 4.84 -3.66
C ARG A 96 -2.24 5.34 -4.85
N GLY A 97 -3.54 5.08 -4.87
CA GLY A 97 -4.40 5.51 -5.96
C GLY A 97 -4.62 7.03 -5.99
N MET A 98 -4.60 7.69 -4.83
CA MET A 98 -4.96 9.10 -4.73
C MET A 98 -3.90 9.94 -4.01
N LEU A 99 -3.54 9.59 -2.76
CA LEU A 99 -2.66 10.44 -1.94
C LEU A 99 -1.25 10.59 -2.54
N LEU A 100 -0.60 9.50 -2.93
CA LEU A 100 0.75 9.53 -3.48
C LEU A 100 0.82 10.31 -4.80
N PRO A 101 -0.05 10.07 -5.81
CA PRO A 101 -0.11 10.89 -7.02
C PRO A 101 -0.37 12.38 -6.72
N ALA A 102 -1.28 12.68 -5.80
CA ALA A 102 -1.59 14.06 -5.42
C ALA A 102 -0.38 14.76 -4.76
N LEU A 103 0.35 14.06 -3.89
CA LEU A 103 1.56 14.57 -3.26
C LEU A 103 2.67 14.84 -4.29
N ILE A 104 2.87 13.92 -5.24
CA ILE A 104 3.86 14.11 -6.32
C ILE A 104 3.49 15.35 -7.16
N LEU A 105 2.23 15.49 -7.56
CA LEU A 105 1.77 16.67 -8.31
C LEU A 105 1.87 17.98 -7.52
N PHE A 106 1.72 17.92 -6.20
CA PHE A 106 1.79 19.10 -5.34
C PHE A 106 3.23 19.58 -5.11
N PHE A 107 4.15 18.65 -4.83
CA PHE A 107 5.55 18.97 -4.53
C PHE A 107 6.41 19.15 -5.79
N GLU A 108 6.16 18.36 -6.84
CA GLU A 108 6.95 18.39 -8.06
C GLU A 108 6.36 19.39 -9.05
N LYS A 109 7.05 20.51 -9.26
CA LYS A 109 6.71 21.46 -10.33
C LYS A 109 7.54 21.16 -11.57
N ASP A 110 6.91 21.25 -12.74
CA ASP A 110 7.64 21.33 -14.00
C ASP A 110 8.49 22.60 -13.97
N LYS A 111 9.82 22.43 -13.99
CA LYS A 111 10.77 23.51 -14.26
C LYS A 111 10.70 23.91 -15.73
#